data_AF-A0A168H622-F1
#
_entry.id   AF-A0A168H622-F1
#
_cell.length_a   1.000
_cell.length_b   1.000
_cell.length_c   1.000
_cell.angle_alpha   90.00
_cell.angle_beta   90.00
_cell.angle_gamma   90.00
#
_symmetry.space_group_name_H-M   'P 1'
#
loop_
_entity.id
_entity.type
_entity.pdbx_description
1 polymer ?
#
loop_
_entity_poly.entity_id
_entity_poly.type
_entity_poly.pdbx_seq_one_letter_code
_entity_poly.pdbx_strand_id
1 'polypeptide(L)'
;EAAVSRPFTLYSSGTSNDTEQLITRSIVLGDFESAVNVCLASERYSDALLLAICGGSDLLARTQKTYFEHQSKKFAYLRLLEGIMEEDLASIVRDADVHEWSSILVVLCTFAQSKDFGPLCQVLGDRLLEQQDAELRKNANLFYLAAGNLEKVSKIWIHEFESQESKDKDAVTYGARLQALIEKVTIFRKAIDYQDSALT
;
A
#
# COMPACT_ATOMS: atom_id res chain seq x y z
N GLU A 1 -21.43 -42.03 4.17
CA GLU A 1 -20.06 -41.93 4.70
C GLU A 1 -20.13 -41.98 6.22
N ALA A 2 -19.59 -43.02 6.86
CA ALA A 2 -19.71 -43.20 8.30
C ALA A 2 -18.77 -42.24 9.04
N ALA A 3 -19.32 -41.38 9.90
CA ALA A 3 -18.54 -40.50 10.75
C ALA A 3 -17.65 -41.34 11.67
N VAL A 4 -16.35 -41.38 11.39
CA VAL A 4 -15.35 -42.02 12.25
C VAL A 4 -15.30 -41.22 13.54
N SER A 5 -15.88 -41.75 14.61
CA SER A 5 -15.74 -41.21 15.96
C SER A 5 -14.26 -41.27 16.34
N ARG A 6 -13.62 -40.10 16.46
CA ARG A 6 -12.26 -39.95 16.97
C ARG A 6 -12.36 -39.51 18.43
N PRO A 7 -12.38 -40.44 19.40
CA PRO A 7 -12.39 -40.08 20.80
C PRO A 7 -11.08 -39.35 21.12
N PHE A 8 -11.18 -38.20 21.76
CA PHE A 8 -10.04 -37.39 22.19
C PHE A 8 -10.10 -37.19 23.70
N THR A 9 -8.92 -37.06 24.32
CA THR A 9 -8.76 -36.74 25.74
C THR A 9 -8.45 -35.25 25.89
N LEU A 10 -9.16 -34.57 26.79
CA LEU A 10 -8.97 -33.12 27.03
C LEU A 10 -7.62 -32.80 27.66
N TYR A 11 -7.17 -33.64 28.59
CA TYR A 11 -5.89 -33.52 29.25
C TYR A 11 -5.12 -34.81 29.00
N SER A 12 -4.12 -34.78 28.11
CA SER A 12 -3.24 -35.94 27.89
C SER A 12 -2.25 -36.02 29.05
N SER A 13 -2.35 -37.09 29.85
CA SER A 13 -1.55 -37.35 31.06
C SER A 13 -0.07 -37.65 30.79
N GLY A 14 0.41 -37.51 29.56
CA GLY A 14 1.81 -37.72 29.17
C GLY A 14 2.31 -36.57 28.32
N THR A 15 3.30 -35.83 28.84
CA THR A 15 4.16 -34.87 28.11
C THR A 15 3.41 -33.85 27.24
N SER A 16 2.19 -33.46 27.59
CA SER A 16 1.58 -32.26 27.00
C SER A 16 2.34 -31.05 27.54
N ASN A 17 2.91 -30.24 26.64
CA ASN A 17 3.56 -28.99 27.04
C ASN A 17 2.60 -28.19 27.93
N ASP A 18 3.09 -27.59 29.01
CA ASP A 18 2.28 -26.77 29.93
C ASP A 18 1.44 -25.72 29.18
N THR A 19 1.95 -25.24 28.04
CA THR A 19 1.25 -24.32 27.13
C THR A 19 -0.02 -24.92 26.52
N GLU A 20 -0.02 -26.19 26.11
CA GLU A 20 -1.19 -26.86 25.54
C GLU A 20 -2.28 -27.10 26.60
N GLN A 21 -1.88 -27.44 27.83
CA GLN A 21 -2.83 -27.56 28.94
C GLN A 21 -3.46 -26.21 29.30
N LEU A 22 -2.67 -25.12 29.28
CA LEU A 22 -3.16 -23.77 29.51
C LEU A 22 -4.13 -23.32 28.40
N ILE A 23 -3.81 -23.61 27.13
CA ILE A 23 -4.70 -23.31 26.00
C ILE A 23 -6.01 -24.09 26.14
N THR A 24 -5.96 -25.41 26.37
CA THR A 24 -7.17 -26.22 26.54
C THR A 24 -8.01 -25.74 27.72
N ARG A 25 -7.38 -25.41 28.86
CA ARG A 25 -8.10 -24.88 30.02
C ARG A 25 -8.79 -23.56 29.70
N SER A 26 -8.12 -22.65 28.99
CA SER A 26 -8.68 -21.35 28.60
C SER A 26 -9.87 -21.51 27.65
N ILE A 27 -9.78 -22.45 26.70
CA ILE A 27 -10.88 -22.81 25.79
C ILE A 27 -12.07 -23.39 26.56
N VAL A 28 -11.84 -24.29 27.52
CA VAL A 28 -12.90 -24.89 28.36
C VAL A 28 -13.63 -23.83 29.20
N LEU A 29 -12.91 -22.78 29.62
CA LEU A 29 -13.47 -21.64 30.36
C LEU A 29 -14.17 -20.62 29.45
N GLY A 30 -14.04 -20.74 28.12
CA GLY A 30 -14.53 -19.76 27.15
C GLY A 30 -13.70 -18.47 27.08
N ASP A 31 -12.52 -18.44 27.71
CA ASP A 31 -11.60 -17.31 27.65
C ASP A 31 -10.67 -17.45 26.44
N PHE A 32 -11.15 -17.01 25.29
CA PHE A 32 -10.39 -17.02 24.04
C PHE A 32 -9.28 -15.96 24.01
N GLU A 33 -9.41 -14.87 24.76
CA GLU A 33 -8.38 -13.81 24.79
C GLU A 33 -7.08 -14.33 25.41
N SER A 34 -7.16 -14.97 26.57
CA SER A 34 -5.99 -15.59 27.21
C SER A 34 -5.40 -16.71 26.34
N ALA A 35 -6.25 -17.52 25.70
CA ALA A 35 -5.79 -18.60 24.82
C ALA A 35 -4.98 -18.07 23.63
N VAL A 36 -5.47 -17.01 22.98
CA VAL A 36 -4.77 -16.35 21.86
C VAL A 36 -3.43 -15.78 22.30
N ASN A 37 -3.36 -15.10 23.44
CA ASN A 37 -2.10 -14.54 23.95
C ASN A 37 -1.04 -15.61 24.21
N VAL A 38 -1.43 -16.76 24.76
CA VAL A 38 -0.52 -17.90 24.97
C VAL A 38 -0.06 -18.50 23.63
N CYS A 39 -0.95 -18.60 22.64
CA CYS A 39 -0.60 -19.07 21.29
C CYS A 39 0.37 -18.11 20.58
N LEU A 40 0.16 -16.79 20.68
CA LEU A 40 1.05 -15.77 20.13
C LEU A 40 2.44 -15.83 20.78
N ALA A 41 2.50 -15.97 22.11
CA ALA A 41 3.76 -16.11 22.84
C ALA A 41 4.53 -17.40 22.50
N SER A 42 3.80 -18.45 22.11
CA SER A 42 4.38 -19.74 21.69
C SER A 42 4.68 -19.82 20.18
N GLU A 43 4.58 -18.70 19.45
CA GLU A 43 4.73 -18.61 17.99
C GLU A 43 3.78 -19.53 17.18
N ARG A 44 2.68 -19.99 17.78
CA ARG A 44 1.64 -20.83 17.13
C ARG A 44 0.56 -19.95 16.50
N TYR A 45 0.95 -19.19 15.48
CA TYR A 45 0.08 -18.17 14.87
C TYR A 45 -1.17 -18.74 14.18
N SER A 46 -1.10 -19.93 13.58
CA SER A 46 -2.26 -20.59 12.95
C SER A 46 -3.37 -20.85 13.97
N ASP A 47 -2.99 -21.33 15.15
CA ASP A 47 -3.90 -21.71 16.21
C ASP A 47 -4.46 -20.45 16.88
N ALA A 48 -3.62 -19.41 17.03
CA ALA A 48 -4.04 -18.10 17.51
C ALA A 48 -5.14 -17.48 16.62
N LEU A 49 -4.95 -17.49 15.29
CA LEU A 49 -5.95 -16.93 14.36
C LEU A 49 -7.27 -17.72 14.40
N LEU A 50 -7.20 -19.05 14.50
CA LEU A 50 -8.40 -19.88 14.57
C LEU A 50 -9.19 -19.64 15.87
N LEU A 51 -8.50 -19.51 16.99
CA LEU A 51 -9.11 -19.16 18.28
C LEU A 51 -9.68 -17.73 18.29
N ALA A 52 -9.01 -16.80 17.61
CA ALA A 52 -9.48 -15.42 17.54
C ALA A 52 -10.78 -15.29 16.74
N ILE A 53 -11.00 -16.11 15.70
CA ILE A 53 -12.28 -16.17 14.97
C ILE A 53 -13.43 -16.59 15.91
N CYS A 54 -13.17 -17.51 16.85
CA CYS A 54 -14.15 -17.93 17.85
C CYS A 54 -14.41 -16.85 18.92
N GLY A 55 -13.42 -16.01 19.23
CA GLY A 55 -13.51 -14.96 20.23
C GLY A 55 -14.12 -13.63 19.74
N GLY A 56 -14.51 -13.53 18.46
CA GLY A 56 -15.18 -12.36 17.89
C GLY A 56 -14.28 -11.46 17.04
N SER A 57 -14.91 -10.48 16.37
CA SER A 57 -14.23 -9.58 15.41
C SER A 57 -13.12 -8.75 16.06
N ASP A 58 -13.33 -8.29 17.29
CA ASP A 58 -12.41 -7.39 17.98
C ASP A 58 -11.11 -8.12 18.37
N LEU A 59 -11.24 -9.37 18.85
CA LEU A 59 -10.10 -10.21 19.16
C LEU A 59 -9.35 -10.61 17.90
N LEU A 60 -10.06 -10.91 16.80
CA LEU A 60 -9.46 -11.20 15.50
C LEU A 60 -8.61 -10.04 14.98
N ALA A 61 -9.14 -8.82 15.00
CA ALA A 61 -8.41 -7.63 14.55
C ALA A 61 -7.12 -7.41 15.37
N ARG A 62 -7.19 -7.55 16.70
CA ARG A 62 -6.01 -7.43 17.57
C ARG A 62 -4.97 -8.52 17.29
N THR A 63 -5.41 -9.75 17.08
CA THR A 63 -4.54 -10.90 16.80
C THR A 63 -3.84 -10.75 15.45
N GLN A 64 -4.58 -10.31 14.42
CA GLN A 64 -4.03 -10.02 13.10
C GLN A 64 -2.98 -8.91 13.16
N LYS A 65 -3.23 -7.83 13.90
CA LYS A 65 -2.25 -6.76 14.10
C LYS A 65 -0.96 -7.27 14.73
N THR A 66 -1.05 -8.00 15.84
CA THR A 66 0.14 -8.59 16.49
C THR A 66 0.86 -9.57 15.55
N TYR A 67 0.11 -10.35 14.76
CA TYR A 67 0.69 -11.25 13.75
C TYR A 67 1.50 -10.47 12.70
N PHE A 68 0.95 -9.38 12.16
CA PHE A 68 1.66 -8.54 11.20
C PHE A 68 2.88 -7.87 11.85
N GLU A 69 2.82 -7.34 13.07
CA GLU A 69 3.98 -6.74 13.74
C GLU A 69 5.18 -7.72 13.86
N HIS A 70 4.90 -9.01 14.08
CA HIS A 70 5.93 -10.05 14.17
C HIS A 70 6.42 -10.57 12.81
N GLN A 71 5.54 -10.68 11.81
CA GLN A 71 5.84 -11.36 10.53
C GLN A 71 6.04 -10.41 9.33
N SER A 72 5.48 -9.20 9.38
CA SER A 72 5.58 -8.16 8.33
C SER A 72 7.03 -7.76 8.06
N LYS A 73 7.90 -7.80 9.09
CA LYS A 73 9.35 -7.58 8.95
C LYS A 73 10.09 -8.68 8.19
N LYS A 74 9.52 -9.89 8.13
CA LYS A 74 10.17 -11.05 7.49
C LYS A 74 9.78 -11.22 6.03
N PHE A 75 8.58 -10.77 5.64
CA PHE A 75 8.05 -11.02 4.31
C PHE A 75 7.37 -9.80 3.70
N ALA A 76 7.84 -9.36 2.53
CA ALA A 76 7.31 -8.19 1.82
C ALA A 76 5.81 -8.31 1.45
N TYR A 77 5.33 -9.52 1.13
CA TYR A 77 3.92 -9.73 0.81
C TYR A 77 3.00 -9.55 2.04
N LEU A 78 3.48 -9.86 3.25
CA LEU A 78 2.72 -9.62 4.47
C LEU A 78 2.65 -8.13 4.81
N ARG A 79 3.72 -7.38 4.54
CA ARG A 79 3.72 -5.91 4.65
C ARG A 79 2.71 -5.27 3.70
N LEU A 80 2.64 -5.76 2.46
CA LEU A 80 1.63 -5.32 1.50
C LEU A 80 0.20 -5.64 1.98
N LEU A 81 -0.01 -6.87 2.48
CA LEU A 81 -1.32 -7.29 2.98
C LEU A 81 -1.74 -6.48 4.21
N GLU A 82 -0.83 -6.21 5.14
CA GLU A 82 -1.05 -5.35 6.30
C GLU A 82 -1.54 -3.96 5.87
N GLY A 83 -0.82 -3.30 4.94
CA GLY A 83 -1.23 -1.98 4.46
C GLY A 83 -2.56 -1.97 3.70
N ILE A 84 -2.91 -3.06 3.00
CA ILE A 84 -4.23 -3.21 2.37
C ILE A 84 -5.32 -3.39 3.43
N MET A 85 -5.06 -4.20 4.46
CA MET A 85 -6.03 -4.47 5.53
C MET A 85 -6.27 -3.26 6.44
N GLU A 86 -5.22 -2.48 6.74
CA GLU A 86 -5.33 -1.25 7.54
C GLU A 86 -5.77 -0.03 6.72
N GLU A 87 -6.02 -0.21 5.41
CA GLU A 87 -6.28 0.87 4.44
C GLU A 87 -5.18 1.97 4.41
N ASP A 88 -4.00 1.70 4.99
CA ASP A 88 -2.85 2.61 5.01
C ASP A 88 -1.94 2.39 3.79
N LEU A 89 -2.47 2.76 2.62
CA LEU A 89 -1.73 2.76 1.37
C LEU A 89 -0.58 3.79 1.38
N ALA A 90 -0.65 4.81 2.25
CA ALA A 90 0.39 5.83 2.35
C ALA A 90 1.70 5.25 2.90
N SER A 91 1.62 4.36 3.89
CA SER A 91 2.80 3.64 4.39
C SER A 91 3.43 2.74 3.33
N ILE A 92 2.62 2.06 2.50
CA ILE A 92 3.13 1.28 1.37
C ILE A 92 3.88 2.18 0.39
N VAL A 93 3.29 3.32 0.02
CA VAL A 93 3.91 4.27 -0.92
C VAL A 93 5.19 4.91 -0.36
N ARG A 94 5.37 4.99 0.97
CA ARG A 94 6.59 5.52 1.59
C ARG A 94 7.70 4.48 1.73
N ASP A 95 7.35 3.26 2.13
CA ASP A 95 8.32 2.24 2.49
C ASP A 95 8.76 1.39 1.27
N ALA A 96 7.93 1.32 0.22
CA ALA A 96 8.22 0.52 -0.95
C ALA A 96 9.41 1.04 -1.76
N ASP A 97 10.11 0.12 -2.41
CA ASP A 97 11.21 0.42 -3.31
C ASP A 97 10.71 1.20 -4.53
N VAL A 98 11.39 2.31 -4.82
CA VAL A 98 11.04 3.23 -5.92
C VAL A 98 11.31 2.59 -7.28
N HIS A 99 12.17 1.56 -7.35
CA HIS A 99 12.41 0.82 -8.59
C HIS A 99 11.19 0.00 -9.05
N GLU A 100 10.32 -0.43 -8.13
CA GLU A 100 9.11 -1.21 -8.42
C GLU A 100 7.85 -0.34 -8.57
N TRP A 101 8.02 0.92 -9.00
CA TRP A 101 6.94 1.90 -9.15
C TRP A 101 5.74 1.41 -9.95
N SER A 102 5.94 0.53 -10.93
CA SER A 102 4.86 -0.04 -11.75
C SER A 102 3.94 -0.94 -10.92
N SER A 103 4.50 -1.78 -10.05
CA SER A 103 3.76 -2.63 -9.12
C SER A 103 2.99 -1.79 -8.11
N ILE A 104 3.61 -0.72 -7.58
CA ILE A 104 2.95 0.20 -6.64
C ILE A 104 1.77 0.91 -7.31
N LEU A 105 1.90 1.32 -8.57
CA LEU A 105 0.81 1.91 -9.33
C LEU A 105 -0.36 0.94 -9.49
N VAL A 106 -0.09 -0.35 -9.78
CA VAL A 106 -1.15 -1.37 -9.86
C VAL A 106 -1.87 -1.53 -8.52
N VAL A 107 -1.14 -1.54 -7.41
CA VAL A 107 -1.73 -1.59 -6.06
C VAL A 107 -2.63 -0.38 -5.82
N LEU A 108 -2.16 0.83 -6.16
CA LEU A 108 -2.96 2.05 -6.04
C LEU A 108 -4.22 1.99 -6.92
N CYS A 109 -4.12 1.53 -8.17
CA CYS A 109 -5.29 1.38 -9.04
C CYS A 109 -6.28 0.32 -8.54
N THR A 110 -5.82 -0.70 -7.82
CA THR A 110 -6.66 -1.81 -7.34
C THR A 110 -7.34 -1.50 -6.01
N PHE A 111 -6.61 -0.87 -5.08
CA PHE A 111 -7.04 -0.73 -3.69
C PHE A 111 -7.30 0.71 -3.25
N ALA A 112 -6.80 1.73 -3.96
CA ALA A 112 -7.03 3.11 -3.54
C ALA A 112 -8.46 3.57 -3.85
N GLN A 113 -9.06 4.27 -2.89
CA GLN A 113 -10.33 4.97 -3.12
C GLN A 113 -10.08 6.16 -4.06
N SER A 114 -11.09 6.53 -4.86
CA SER A 114 -10.98 7.60 -5.85
C SER A 114 -10.52 8.95 -5.28
N LYS A 115 -10.83 9.22 -4.00
CA LYS A 115 -10.42 10.44 -3.28
C LYS A 115 -8.94 10.43 -2.86
N ASP A 116 -8.39 9.26 -2.55
CA ASP A 116 -7.05 9.10 -1.98
C ASP A 116 -6.02 8.79 -3.07
N PHE A 117 -6.45 8.28 -4.22
CA PHE A 117 -5.61 7.97 -5.36
C PHE A 117 -4.75 9.17 -5.81
N GLY A 118 -5.37 10.34 -5.99
CA GLY A 118 -4.67 11.56 -6.42
C GLY A 118 -3.52 11.95 -5.47
N PRO A 119 -3.79 12.19 -4.18
CA PRO A 119 -2.77 12.47 -3.19
C PRO A 119 -1.66 11.41 -3.10
N LEU A 120 -2.01 10.12 -3.13
CA LEU A 120 -1.03 9.02 -3.06
C LEU A 120 -0.11 8.99 -4.29
N CYS A 121 -0.66 9.22 -5.49
CA CYS A 121 0.14 9.37 -6.70
C CYS A 121 1.09 10.57 -6.64
N GLN A 122 0.69 11.69 -6.01
CA GLN A 122 1.60 12.82 -5.82
C GLN A 122 2.77 12.49 -4.90
N VAL A 123 2.53 11.78 -3.79
CA VAL A 123 3.59 11.36 -2.88
C VAL A 123 4.59 10.46 -3.59
N LEU A 124 4.11 9.50 -4.39
CA LEU A 124 4.98 8.64 -5.18
C LEU A 124 5.75 9.40 -6.26
N GLY A 125 5.09 10.36 -6.91
CA GLY A 125 5.71 11.26 -7.89
C GLY A 125 6.84 12.09 -7.28
N ASP A 126 6.65 12.64 -6.08
CA ASP A 126 7.67 13.39 -5.36
C ASP A 126 8.87 12.50 -5.02
N ARG A 127 8.65 11.28 -4.53
CA ARG A 127 9.73 10.30 -4.27
C ARG A 127 10.52 9.94 -5.53
N LEU A 128 9.84 9.83 -6.67
CA LEU A 128 10.47 9.55 -7.96
C LEU A 128 11.29 10.74 -8.49
N LEU A 129 10.85 11.98 -8.24
CA LEU A 129 11.60 13.17 -8.61
C LEU A 129 12.89 13.34 -7.81
N GLU A 130 12.89 12.91 -6.54
CA GLU A 130 14.08 12.94 -5.67
C GLU A 130 15.17 11.96 -6.10
N GLN A 131 14.84 10.97 -6.94
CA GLN A 131 15.83 10.05 -7.47
C GLN A 131 16.74 10.73 -8.49
N GLN A 132 18.04 10.41 -8.44
CA GLN A 132 19.03 10.95 -9.38
C GLN A 132 18.85 10.43 -10.82
N ASP A 133 18.22 9.26 -10.95
CA ASP A 133 17.98 8.61 -12.23
C ASP A 133 17.05 9.44 -13.13
N ALA A 134 17.50 9.71 -14.36
CA ALA A 134 16.74 10.45 -15.35
C ALA A 134 15.51 9.68 -15.85
N GLU A 135 15.54 8.34 -15.85
CA GLU A 135 14.40 7.53 -16.26
C GLU A 135 13.30 7.54 -15.19
N LEU A 136 13.67 7.41 -13.91
CA LEU A 136 12.72 7.51 -12.80
C LEU A 136 12.08 8.90 -12.70
N ARG A 137 12.85 9.97 -12.96
CA ARG A 137 12.29 11.33 -13.03
C ARG A 137 11.28 11.52 -14.16
N LYS A 138 11.46 10.85 -15.30
CA LYS A 138 10.45 10.84 -16.37
C LYS A 138 9.19 10.09 -15.95
N ASN A 139 9.34 9.01 -15.18
CA ASN A 139 8.20 8.27 -14.65
C ASN A 139 7.40 9.09 -13.63
N ALA A 140 8.02 10.03 -12.90
CA ALA A 140 7.29 10.94 -12.02
C ALA A 140 6.20 11.74 -12.75
N ASN A 141 6.43 12.13 -14.02
CA ASN A 141 5.40 12.79 -14.83
C ASN A 141 4.14 11.93 -14.96
N LEU A 142 4.26 10.61 -15.11
CA LEU A 142 3.12 9.70 -15.19
C LEU A 142 2.28 9.77 -13.91
N PHE A 143 2.92 9.82 -12.75
CA PHE A 143 2.24 9.88 -11.46
C PHE A 143 1.56 11.23 -11.22
N TYR A 144 2.18 12.35 -11.63
CA TYR A 144 1.51 13.64 -11.55
C TYR A 144 0.36 13.79 -12.55
N LEU A 145 0.47 13.17 -13.73
CA LEU A 145 -0.62 13.07 -14.69
C LEU A 145 -1.78 12.24 -14.12
N ALA A 146 -1.48 11.07 -13.53
CA ALA A 146 -2.47 10.21 -12.88
C ALA A 146 -3.13 10.91 -11.67
N ALA A 147 -2.39 11.75 -10.96
CA ALA A 147 -2.90 12.55 -9.86
C ALA A 147 -3.75 13.76 -10.28
N GLY A 148 -3.78 14.10 -11.58
CA GLY A 148 -4.46 15.30 -12.08
C GLY A 148 -3.85 16.62 -11.61
N ASN A 149 -2.60 16.62 -11.14
CA ASN A 149 -1.96 17.83 -10.59
C ASN A 149 -1.36 18.70 -11.70
N LEU A 150 -2.17 19.60 -12.27
CA LEU A 150 -1.74 20.50 -13.35
C LEU A 150 -0.54 21.37 -12.96
N GLU A 151 -0.46 21.83 -11.72
CA GLU A 151 0.62 22.72 -11.27
C GLU A 151 1.97 22.01 -11.32
N LYS A 152 2.08 20.79 -10.77
CA LYS A 152 3.33 20.04 -10.80
C LYS A 152 3.70 19.58 -12.21
N VAL A 153 2.74 19.10 -12.99
CA VAL A 153 2.96 18.66 -14.38
C VAL A 153 3.46 19.82 -15.25
N SER A 154 2.82 20.99 -15.17
CA SER A 154 3.21 22.16 -15.96
C SER A 154 4.62 22.66 -15.62
N LYS A 155 5.00 22.67 -14.35
CA LYS A 155 6.37 23.01 -13.92
C LYS A 155 7.42 22.08 -14.55
N ILE A 156 7.15 20.76 -14.59
CA ILE A 156 8.08 19.80 -15.18
C ILE A 156 8.20 20.00 -16.69
N TRP A 157 7.07 20.22 -17.39
CA TRP A 157 7.10 20.48 -18.83
C TRP A 157 7.78 21.79 -19.19
N ILE A 158 7.61 22.85 -18.39
CA ILE A 158 8.33 24.13 -18.58
C ILE A 158 9.82 23.93 -18.38
N HIS A 159 10.23 23.24 -17.31
CA HIS A 159 11.65 22.95 -17.07
C HIS A 159 12.26 22.09 -18.19
N GLU A 160 11.53 21.11 -18.72
CA GLU A 160 11.97 20.32 -19.88
C GLU A 160 12.06 21.17 -21.16
N PHE A 161 11.15 22.13 -21.34
CA PHE A 161 11.16 23.08 -22.45
C PHE A 161 12.39 24.01 -22.39
N GLU A 162 12.68 24.61 -21.22
CA GLU A 162 13.82 25.51 -20.98
C GLU A 162 15.17 24.79 -21.12
N SER A 163 15.29 23.57 -20.59
CA SER A 163 16.51 22.75 -20.73
C SER A 163 16.91 22.53 -22.20
N GLN A 164 15.91 22.40 -23.07
CA GLN A 164 16.08 22.21 -24.50
C GLN A 164 16.20 23.53 -25.29
N GLU A 165 15.98 24.70 -24.69
CA GLU A 165 16.10 26.02 -25.33
C GLU A 165 17.55 26.32 -25.75
N SER A 166 18.53 25.83 -24.97
CA SER A 166 19.96 26.01 -25.24
C SER A 166 20.46 25.39 -26.56
N LYS A 167 19.65 24.54 -27.22
CA LYS A 167 20.02 23.81 -28.45
C LYS A 167 19.41 24.38 -29.73
N ASP A 168 18.34 25.17 -29.62
CA ASP A 168 17.60 25.70 -30.79
C ASP A 168 17.86 27.20 -30.96
N LYS A 169 18.63 27.58 -31.98
CA LYS A 169 18.89 28.99 -32.33
C LYS A 169 17.85 29.58 -33.29
N ASP A 170 16.95 28.74 -33.81
CA ASP A 170 15.99 29.11 -34.86
C ASP A 170 14.61 29.45 -34.27
N ALA A 171 14.13 30.67 -34.54
CA ALA A 171 12.84 31.18 -34.06
C ALA A 171 11.63 30.32 -34.51
N VAL A 172 11.76 29.63 -35.65
CA VAL A 172 10.72 28.73 -36.20
C VAL A 172 10.58 27.47 -35.34
N THR A 173 11.70 26.86 -34.94
CA THR A 173 11.73 25.67 -34.09
C THR A 173 11.23 25.99 -32.69
N TYR A 174 11.57 27.17 -32.16
CA TYR A 174 11.06 27.67 -30.90
C TYR A 174 9.53 27.82 -30.91
N GLY A 175 8.97 28.47 -31.95
CA GLY A 175 7.53 28.65 -32.10
C GLY A 175 6.75 27.34 -32.15
N ALA A 176 7.25 26.36 -32.92
CA ALA A 176 6.61 25.04 -33.02
C ALA A 176 6.62 24.28 -31.67
N ARG A 177 7.71 24.38 -30.90
CA ARG A 177 7.82 23.73 -29.58
C ARG A 177 6.93 24.40 -28.55
N LEU A 178 6.83 25.73 -28.56
CA LEU A 178 5.93 26.48 -27.68
C LEU A 178 4.47 26.11 -27.97
N GLN A 179 4.09 26.02 -29.24
CA GLN A 179 2.76 25.55 -29.65
C GLN A 179 2.48 24.14 -29.10
N ALA A 180 3.41 23.20 -29.27
CA ALA A 180 3.25 21.84 -28.76
C ALA A 180 3.10 21.78 -27.23
N LEU A 181 3.80 22.65 -26.49
CA LEU A 181 3.66 22.77 -25.05
C LEU A 181 2.27 23.27 -24.65
N ILE A 182 1.78 24.34 -25.30
CA ILE A 182 0.45 24.91 -25.05
C ILE A 182 -0.64 23.90 -25.40
N GLU A 183 -0.50 23.16 -26.50
CA GLU A 183 -1.43 22.10 -26.89
C GLU A 183 -1.49 20.99 -25.83
N LYS A 184 -0.33 20.50 -25.36
CA LYS A 184 -0.27 19.49 -24.28
C LYS A 184 -0.98 19.95 -23.01
N VAL A 185 -0.72 21.18 -22.56
CA VAL A 185 -1.37 21.76 -21.37
C VAL A 185 -2.87 21.91 -21.57
N THR A 186 -3.31 22.34 -22.76
CA THR A 186 -4.73 22.54 -23.07
C THR A 186 -5.49 21.22 -23.11
N ILE A 187 -4.92 20.19 -23.74
CA ILE A 187 -5.51 18.84 -23.79
C ILE A 187 -5.58 18.26 -22.38
N PHE A 188 -4.51 18.37 -21.60
CA PHE A 188 -4.49 17.84 -20.24
C PHE A 188 -5.51 18.54 -19.35
N ARG A 189 -5.58 19.88 -19.38
CA ARG A 189 -6.59 20.67 -18.65
C ARG A 189 -8.01 20.20 -18.94
N LYS A 190 -8.31 19.89 -20.20
CA LYS A 190 -9.62 19.36 -20.63
C LYS A 190 -9.84 17.92 -20.17
N ALA A 191 -8.80 17.08 -20.15
CA ALA A 191 -8.90 15.69 -19.76
C ALA A 191 -9.18 15.50 -18.25
N ILE A 192 -8.70 16.42 -17.41
CA ILE A 192 -8.89 16.37 -15.95
C ILE A 192 -10.07 17.23 -15.45
N ASP A 193 -10.87 17.79 -16.37
CA ASP A 193 -11.94 18.76 -16.07
C ASP A 193 -11.50 19.84 -15.06
N TYR A 194 -10.27 20.36 -15.24
CA TYR A 194 -9.65 21.27 -14.27
C TYR A 194 -10.50 22.53 -14.08
N GLN A 195 -11.06 22.69 -12.89
CA GLN A 195 -11.68 23.93 -12.45
C GLN A 195 -10.62 24.83 -11.85
N ASP A 196 -10.41 25.97 -12.48
CA ASP A 196 -9.49 26.99 -11.99
C ASP A 196 -10.14 27.74 -10.83
N SER A 197 -9.75 27.39 -9.61
CA SER A 197 -10.25 28.00 -8.38
C SER A 197 -9.89 29.49 -8.24
N ALA A 198 -9.04 30.04 -9.11
CA ALA A 198 -8.74 31.48 -9.16
C ALA A 198 -9.68 32.26 -10.10
N LEU A 199 -10.47 31.56 -10.93
CA LEU A 199 -11.45 32.14 -11.87
C LEU A 199 -12.91 32.01 -11.38
N THR A 200 -13.13 31.47 -10.19
CA THR A 200 -14.42 31.41 -9.47
C THR A 200 -14.38 32.28 -8.22
#